data_AF-A0A7S2L4M6-F1
#
_entry.id   AF-A0A7S2L4M6-F1
#
_cell.length_a   1.000
_cell.length_b   1.000
_cell.length_c   1.000
_cell.angle_alpha   90.00
_cell.angle_beta   90.00
_cell.angle_gamma   90.00
#
_symmetry.space_group_name_H-M   'P 1'
#
loop_
_entity.id
_entity.type
_entity.pdbx_description
1 polymer ?
#
loop_
_entity_poly.entity_id
_entity_poly.type
_entity_poly.pdbx_seq_one_letter_code
_entity_poly.pdbx_strand_id
1 'polypeptide(L)'
;LQLLVDKVAEVCDQAAPLRILEVGSGCGFVSALLAMLLLQLRGPDRGDAVLAVEHVPELSEWSVENVRKNNAALLKEEGGPLDIRCGDALRIEGVNPGNVDFVYSGCAFESAATGAGQALFGLLRAGGRLVSPFGPADE
;
A
#
# COMPACT_ATOMS: atom_id res chain seq x y z
N LEU A 1 0.52 -13.55 4.64
CA LEU A 1 1.38 -12.69 5.48
C LEU A 1 2.87 -12.88 5.19
N GLN A 2 3.43 -14.10 5.27
CA GLN A 2 4.86 -14.32 4.98
C GLN A 2 5.31 -13.77 3.61
N LEU A 3 4.51 -14.03 2.55
CA LEU A 3 4.77 -13.47 1.22
C LEU A 3 4.93 -11.94 1.22
N LEU A 4 4.10 -11.22 1.98
CA LEU A 4 4.19 -9.77 2.06
C LEU A 4 5.47 -9.34 2.76
N VAL A 5 5.81 -10.00 3.87
CA VAL A 5 7.04 -9.75 4.61
C VAL A 5 8.27 -9.93 3.71
N ASP A 6 8.34 -11.06 3.01
CA ASP A 6 9.47 -11.38 2.14
C ASP A 6 9.61 -10.36 1.00
N LYS A 7 8.48 -9.99 0.36
CA LYS A 7 8.50 -9.10 -0.81
C LYS A 7 8.72 -7.63 -0.44
N VAL A 8 8.32 -7.19 0.75
CA VAL A 8 8.68 -5.86 1.25
C VAL A 8 10.16 -5.83 1.63
N ALA A 9 10.68 -6.87 2.28
CA ALA A 9 12.11 -6.95 2.61
C ALA A 9 13.01 -6.85 1.37
N GLU A 10 12.63 -7.47 0.25
CA GLU A 10 13.36 -7.36 -1.03
C GLU A 10 13.52 -5.93 -1.56
N VAL A 11 12.63 -4.99 -1.19
CA VAL A 11 12.74 -3.59 -1.61
C VAL A 11 13.37 -2.70 -0.53
N CYS A 12 13.60 -3.21 0.69
CA CYS A 12 14.10 -2.42 1.81
C CYS A 12 15.58 -2.05 1.75
N ASP A 13 16.38 -2.76 0.94
CA ASP A 13 17.83 -2.55 0.78
C ASP A 13 18.21 -1.21 0.11
N GLN A 14 17.22 -0.39 -0.28
CA GLN A 14 17.47 0.87 -0.97
C GLN A 14 17.75 2.03 -0.02
N ALA A 15 18.74 2.87 -0.33
CA ALA A 15 19.08 4.02 0.50
C ALA A 15 17.99 5.12 0.53
N ALA A 16 17.12 5.15 -0.48
CA ALA A 16 16.04 6.13 -0.61
C ALA A 16 14.84 5.81 0.30
N PRO A 17 13.98 6.80 0.60
CA PRO A 17 12.70 6.57 1.25
C PRO A 17 11.82 5.62 0.43
N LEU A 18 11.18 4.66 1.09
CA LEU A 18 10.28 3.70 0.45
C LEU A 18 8.87 4.26 0.37
N ARG A 19 8.25 4.10 -0.80
CA ARG A 19 6.85 4.41 -1.05
C ARG A 19 6.09 3.12 -1.33
N ILE A 20 5.21 2.78 -0.40
CA ILE A 20 4.29 1.66 -0.51
C ILE A 20 2.91 2.19 -0.88
N LEU A 21 2.29 1.61 -1.91
CA LEU A 21 0.89 1.81 -2.25
C LEU A 21 0.09 0.56 -1.91
N GLU A 22 -0.98 0.71 -1.15
CA GLU A 22 -2.00 -0.31 -0.94
C GLU A 22 -3.29 0.09 -1.67
N VAL A 23 -3.85 -0.86 -2.44
CA VAL A 23 -5.12 -0.71 -3.16
C VAL A 23 -6.19 -1.58 -2.48
N GLY A 24 -7.23 -0.95 -1.96
CA GLY A 24 -8.32 -1.57 -1.21
C GLY A 24 -7.95 -1.78 0.26
N SER A 25 -7.92 -0.69 1.05
CA SER A 25 -7.55 -0.77 2.48
C SER A 25 -8.56 -1.54 3.33
N GLY A 26 -9.83 -1.65 2.90
CA GLY A 26 -10.86 -2.42 3.57
C GLY A 26 -11.05 -2.00 5.02
N CYS A 27 -10.74 -2.89 5.97
CA CYS A 27 -10.85 -2.62 7.42
C CYS A 27 -9.58 -2.01 8.05
N GLY A 28 -8.51 -1.80 7.28
CA GLY A 28 -7.24 -1.22 7.73
C GLY A 28 -6.22 -2.19 8.30
N PHE A 29 -6.50 -3.49 8.29
CA PHE A 29 -5.59 -4.50 8.85
C PHE A 29 -4.25 -4.57 8.09
N VAL A 30 -4.29 -4.69 6.76
CA VAL A 30 -3.07 -4.77 5.96
C VAL A 30 -2.35 -3.42 5.90
N SER A 31 -3.10 -2.31 5.92
CA SER A 31 -2.56 -0.95 6.06
C SER A 31 -1.68 -0.81 7.30
N ALA A 32 -2.20 -1.20 8.47
CA ALA A 32 -1.45 -1.18 9.71
C ALA A 32 -0.24 -2.14 9.66
N LEU A 33 -0.42 -3.34 9.10
CA LEU A 33 0.66 -4.31 8.94
C LEU A 33 1.82 -3.75 8.12
N LEU A 34 1.55 -3.16 6.95
CA LEU A 34 2.59 -2.61 6.08
C LEU A 34 3.35 -1.47 6.78
N ALA A 35 2.63 -0.62 7.50
CA ALA A 35 3.22 0.47 8.28
C ALA A 35 4.12 -0.06 9.41
N MET A 36 3.65 -1.06 10.17
CA MET A 36 4.46 -1.71 11.20
C MET A 36 5.69 -2.40 10.62
N LEU A 37 5.53 -3.08 9.48
CA LEU A 37 6.61 -3.80 8.81
C LEU A 37 7.70 -2.83 8.33
N LEU A 38 7.33 -1.68 7.75
CA LEU A 38 8.28 -0.64 7.42
C LEU A 38 9.05 -0.18 8.66
N LEU A 39 8.35 0.18 9.74
CA LEU A 39 9.00 0.63 10.97
C LEU A 39 9.96 -0.43 11.54
N GLN A 40 9.59 -1.72 11.48
CA GLN A 40 10.42 -2.82 11.96
C GLN A 40 11.67 -3.04 11.10
N LEU A 41 11.55 -2.97 9.77
CA LEU A 41 12.65 -3.22 8.85
C LEU A 41 13.58 -2.02 8.67
N ARG A 42 13.08 -0.79 8.84
CA ARG A 42 13.75 0.44 8.39
C ARG A 42 13.95 1.48 9.49
N GLY A 43 13.15 1.42 10.55
CA GLY A 43 13.08 2.45 11.60
C GLY A 43 12.18 3.65 11.22
N PRO A 44 11.96 4.59 12.15
CA PRO A 44 10.97 5.67 12.01
C PRO A 44 11.40 6.90 11.16
N ASP A 45 12.69 7.11 10.89
CA ASP A 45 13.20 8.44 10.44
C ASP A 45 13.72 8.48 8.99
N ARG A 46 13.15 7.68 8.08
CA ARG A 46 13.61 7.62 6.67
C ARG A 46 12.68 8.30 5.67
N GLY A 47 11.56 8.87 6.12
CA GLY A 47 10.53 9.40 5.23
C GLY A 47 9.80 8.30 4.43
N ASP A 48 9.91 7.04 4.89
CA ASP A 48 9.17 5.92 4.34
C ASP A 48 7.66 6.13 4.57
N ALA A 49 6.84 5.77 3.60
CA ALA A 49 5.41 6.03 3.64
C ALA A 49 4.60 4.86 3.07
N VAL A 50 3.48 4.56 3.71
CA VAL A 50 2.40 3.73 3.18
C VAL A 50 1.24 4.65 2.83
N LEU A 51 0.85 4.67 1.57
CA LEU A 51 -0.41 5.24 1.12
C LEU A 51 -1.41 4.10 0.90
N ALA A 52 -2.41 3.98 1.76
CA ALA A 52 -3.50 3.04 1.61
C ALA A 52 -4.71 3.74 1.01
N VAL A 53 -5.30 3.16 -0.03
CA VAL A 53 -6.40 3.76 -0.77
C VAL A 53 -7.60 2.84 -0.75
N GLU A 54 -8.76 3.36 -0.38
CA GLU A 54 -10.03 2.66 -0.45
C GLU A 54 -11.03 3.49 -1.26
N HIS A 55 -11.75 2.85 -2.18
CA HIS A 55 -12.68 3.52 -3.07
C HIS A 55 -14.08 3.66 -2.47
N VAL A 56 -14.44 2.83 -1.48
CA VAL A 56 -15.72 2.92 -0.75
C VAL A 56 -15.54 3.85 0.47
N PRO A 57 -16.21 5.01 0.52
CA PRO A 57 -16.02 6.00 1.58
C PRO A 57 -16.20 5.44 2.99
N GLU A 58 -17.25 4.65 3.21
CA GLU A 58 -17.58 4.07 4.51
C GLU A 58 -16.50 3.09 4.98
N LEU A 59 -15.89 2.33 4.06
CA LEU A 59 -14.77 1.45 4.38
C LEU A 59 -13.49 2.24 4.64
N SER A 60 -13.24 3.32 3.90
CA SER A 60 -12.09 4.20 4.15
C SER A 60 -12.16 4.82 5.56
N GLU A 61 -13.32 5.33 5.95
CA GLU A 61 -13.54 5.89 7.29
C GLU A 61 -13.38 4.81 8.37
N TRP A 62 -13.98 3.64 8.15
CA TRP A 62 -13.87 2.53 9.09
C TRP A 62 -12.43 2.02 9.23
N SER A 63 -11.67 1.98 8.14
CA SER A 63 -10.24 1.66 8.13
C SER A 63 -9.45 2.60 9.03
N VAL A 64 -9.65 3.92 8.87
CA VAL A 64 -9.00 4.93 9.71
C VAL A 64 -9.38 4.75 11.18
N GLU A 65 -10.67 4.55 11.49
CA GLU A 65 -11.13 4.37 12.86
C GLU A 65 -10.53 3.11 13.52
N ASN A 66 -10.48 1.99 12.80
CA ASN A 66 -9.90 0.75 13.30
C ASN A 66 -8.41 0.90 13.58
N VAL A 67 -7.66 1.56 12.68
CA VAL A 67 -6.24 1.83 12.90
C VAL A 67 -6.05 2.80 14.06
N ARG A 68 -6.83 3.89 14.13
CA ARG A 68 -6.75 4.87 15.24
C ARG A 68 -6.99 4.21 16.59
N LYS A 69 -8.00 3.35 16.70
CA LYS A 69 -8.37 2.67 17.94
C LYS A 69 -7.28 1.72 18.46
N ASN A 70 -6.56 1.04 17.57
CA ASN A 70 -5.66 -0.04 17.96
C ASN A 70 -4.17 0.30 17.81
N ASN A 71 -3.83 1.22 16.89
CA ASN A 71 -2.47 1.52 16.44
C ASN A 71 -2.33 3.00 15.99
N ALA A 72 -2.86 3.95 16.77
CA ALA A 72 -2.89 5.38 16.40
C ALA A 72 -1.54 5.92 15.90
N ALA A 73 -0.44 5.56 16.56
CA ALA A 73 0.91 6.03 16.22
C ALA A 73 1.39 5.64 14.81
N LEU A 74 0.70 4.74 14.10
CA LEU A 74 0.99 4.45 12.70
C LEU A 74 0.47 5.53 11.75
N LEU A 75 -0.61 6.23 12.13
CA LEU A 75 -1.24 7.22 11.28
C LEU A 75 -0.34 8.44 11.09
N LYS A 76 -0.34 8.98 9.88
CA LYS A 76 0.46 10.14 9.50
C LYS A 76 0.14 11.40 10.31
N GLU A 77 -1.13 11.57 10.70
CA GLU A 77 -1.54 12.66 11.59
C GLU A 77 -0.92 12.56 12.99
N GLU A 78 -0.56 11.35 13.43
CA GLU A 78 0.14 11.06 14.70
C GLU A 78 1.67 10.96 14.52
N GLY A 79 2.19 11.27 13.32
CA GLY A 79 3.62 11.20 13.00
C GLY A 79 4.11 9.84 12.48
N GLY A 80 3.22 8.88 12.25
CA GLY A 80 3.56 7.58 11.65
C GLY A 80 3.63 7.59 10.12
N PRO A 81 3.98 6.44 9.49
CA PRO A 81 4.17 6.37 8.04
C PRO A 81 2.88 6.14 7.24
N LEU A 82 1.73 5.90 7.90
CA LEU A 82 0.50 5.46 7.23
C LEU A 82 -0.46 6.61 6.92
N ASP A 83 -0.76 6.81 5.65
CA ASP A 83 -1.75 7.74 5.13
C ASP A 83 -2.87 6.92 4.48
N ILE A 84 -4.09 6.98 5.01
CA ILE A 84 -5.26 6.28 4.46
C ILE A 84 -6.17 7.30 3.79
N ARG A 85 -6.53 7.08 2.53
CA ARG A 85 -7.33 8.03 1.75
C ARG A 85 -8.47 7.34 1.00
N CYS A 86 -9.59 8.04 0.90
CA CYS A 86 -10.69 7.64 0.05
C CYS A 86 -10.43 8.06 -1.42
N GLY A 87 -10.57 7.14 -2.37
CA GLY A 87 -10.49 7.45 -3.80
C GLY A 87 -10.09 6.29 -4.71
N ASP A 88 -9.80 6.61 -5.97
CA ASP A 88 -9.23 5.69 -6.96
C ASP A 88 -7.71 5.70 -6.87
N ALA A 89 -7.11 4.55 -6.52
CA ALA A 89 -5.67 4.41 -6.34
C ALA A 89 -4.84 4.74 -7.58
N LEU A 90 -5.41 4.61 -8.79
CA LEU A 90 -4.73 4.97 -10.04
C LEU A 90 -4.76 6.48 -10.34
N ARG A 91 -5.55 7.25 -9.58
CA ARG A 91 -5.76 8.68 -9.80
C ARG A 91 -5.47 9.54 -8.58
N ILE A 92 -5.00 8.92 -7.48
CA ILE A 92 -4.77 9.62 -6.23
C ILE A 92 -3.49 10.46 -6.27
N GLU A 93 -3.52 11.63 -5.64
CA GLU A 93 -2.37 12.52 -5.60
C GLU A 93 -1.17 11.91 -4.87
N GLY A 94 0.02 12.10 -5.44
CA GLY A 94 1.30 11.64 -4.89
C GLY A 94 1.79 10.32 -5.48
N VAL A 95 0.94 9.59 -6.18
CA VAL A 95 1.27 8.36 -6.91
C VAL A 95 1.55 8.69 -8.37
N ASN A 96 2.75 8.36 -8.86
CA ASN A 96 3.13 8.62 -10.25
C ASN A 96 3.86 7.41 -10.86
N PRO A 97 3.85 7.23 -12.18
CA PRO A 97 4.64 6.20 -12.84
C PRO A 97 6.11 6.23 -12.43
N GLY A 98 6.65 5.06 -12.10
CA GLY A 98 8.06 4.91 -11.75
C GLY A 98 8.47 5.46 -10.38
N ASN A 99 7.53 5.80 -9.49
CA ASN A 99 7.83 6.39 -8.18
C ASN A 99 7.40 5.53 -6.97
N VAL A 100 6.88 4.33 -7.19
CA VAL A 100 6.43 3.41 -6.13
C VAL A 100 7.37 2.22 -6.01
N ASP A 101 7.80 1.90 -4.80
CA ASP A 101 8.70 0.78 -4.51
C ASP A 101 7.95 -0.54 -4.42
N PHE A 102 6.77 -0.51 -3.80
CA PHE A 102 5.97 -1.68 -3.53
C PHE A 102 4.48 -1.37 -3.71
N VAL A 103 3.77 -2.24 -4.42
CA VAL A 103 2.31 -2.19 -4.51
C VAL A 103 1.75 -3.47 -3.90
N TYR A 104 0.85 -3.32 -2.93
CA TYR A 104 -0.06 -4.38 -2.51
C TYR A 104 -1.46 -4.07 -3.03
N SER A 105 -2.18 -5.08 -3.49
CA SER A 105 -3.60 -4.96 -3.75
C SER A 105 -4.39 -6.04 -3.03
N GLY A 106 -5.36 -5.59 -2.24
CA GLY A 106 -6.37 -6.43 -1.61
C GLY A 106 -7.53 -6.78 -2.53
N CYS A 107 -7.56 -6.26 -3.76
CA CYS A 107 -8.58 -6.55 -4.77
C CYS A 107 -8.00 -7.30 -5.98
N ALA A 108 -8.86 -8.05 -6.66
CA ALA A 108 -8.46 -8.84 -7.82
C ALA A 108 -8.49 -8.01 -9.10
N PHE A 109 -7.55 -8.31 -9.99
CA PHE A 109 -7.56 -7.81 -11.37
C PHE A 109 -7.54 -8.97 -12.35
N GLU A 110 -8.09 -8.74 -13.55
CA GLU A 110 -8.12 -9.76 -14.59
C GLU A 110 -6.72 -10.18 -15.05
N SER A 111 -5.81 -9.21 -15.19
CA SER A 111 -4.51 -9.43 -15.82
C SER A 111 -3.48 -8.41 -15.36
N ALA A 112 -2.24 -8.86 -15.19
CA ALA A 112 -1.08 -7.98 -14.96
C ALA A 112 -0.63 -7.26 -16.24
N ALA A 113 -1.04 -7.76 -17.40
CA ALA A 113 -0.58 -7.26 -18.71
C ALA A 113 -1.55 -6.26 -19.35
N THR A 114 -2.78 -6.13 -18.84
CA THR A 114 -3.81 -5.24 -19.40
C THR A 114 -4.57 -4.49 -18.31
N GLY A 115 -5.26 -3.41 -18.69
CA GLY A 115 -6.21 -2.69 -17.83
C GLY A 115 -5.60 -2.14 -16.54
N ALA A 116 -6.35 -2.24 -15.44
CA ALA A 116 -5.94 -1.70 -14.14
C ALA A 116 -4.69 -2.40 -13.56
N GLY A 117 -4.52 -3.70 -13.80
CA GLY A 117 -3.33 -4.42 -13.36
C GLY A 117 -2.05 -3.94 -14.04
N GLN A 118 -2.12 -3.69 -15.36
CA GLN A 118 -1.02 -3.06 -16.10
C GLN A 118 -0.73 -1.64 -15.60
N ALA A 119 -1.77 -0.86 -15.31
CA ALA A 119 -1.62 0.50 -14.80
C ALA A 119 -0.90 0.50 -13.44
N LEU A 120 -1.28 -0.40 -12.52
CA LEU A 120 -0.60 -0.57 -11.23
C LEU A 120 0.85 -1.00 -11.39
N PHE A 121 1.12 -1.95 -12.31
CA PHE A 121 2.49 -2.35 -12.61
C PHE A 121 3.33 -1.16 -13.11
N GLY A 122 2.75 -0.27 -13.90
CA GLY A 122 3.40 0.95 -14.41
C GLY A 122 3.73 2.00 -13.34
N LEU A 123 3.15 1.91 -12.14
CA LEU A 123 3.49 2.78 -11.01
C LEU A 123 4.85 2.43 -10.38
N LEU A 124 5.27 1.17 -10.53
CA LEU A 124 6.51 0.70 -9.93
C LEU A 124 7.73 1.36 -10.59
N ARG A 125 8.67 1.80 -9.76
CA ARG A 125 10.03 2.08 -10.22
C ARG A 125 10.72 0.79 -10.69
N ALA A 126 11.83 0.94 -11.39
CA ALA A 126 12.70 -0.18 -11.71
C ALA A 126 13.09 -0.96 -10.44
N GLY A 127 12.90 -2.28 -10.46
CA GLY A 127 13.16 -3.16 -9.32
C GLY A 127 12.09 -3.14 -8.23
N GLY A 128 10.96 -2.45 -8.41
CA GLY A 128 9.82 -2.52 -7.49
C GLY A 128 9.14 -3.89 -7.48
N ARG A 129 8.17 -4.08 -6.59
CA ARG A 129 7.40 -5.33 -6.46
C ARG A 129 5.90 -5.06 -6.42
N LEU A 130 5.13 -5.91 -7.09
CA LEU A 130 3.67 -5.94 -7.02
C LEU A 130 3.25 -7.28 -6.41
N VAL A 131 2.39 -7.22 -5.38
CA VAL A 131 1.66 -8.37 -4.85
C VAL A 131 0.18 -8.09 -5.03
N SER A 132 -0.47 -8.86 -5.90
CA SER A 132 -1.89 -8.70 -6.19
C SER A 132 -2.48 -10.03 -6.64
N PRO A 133 -3.74 -10.33 -6.26
CA PRO A 133 -4.46 -11.45 -6.85
C PRO A 133 -4.82 -11.13 -8.31
N PHE A 134 -4.48 -12.06 -9.20
CA PHE A 134 -4.87 -12.02 -10.60
C PHE A 134 -5.71 -13.23 -10.96
N GLY A 135 -6.78 -13.00 -11.72
CA GLY A 135 -7.68 -14.05 -12.15
C GLY A 135 -9.00 -13.47 -12.66
N PRO A 136 -9.83 -14.30 -13.31
CA PRO A 136 -11.19 -13.89 -13.64
C PRO A 136 -11.94 -13.50 -12.37
N ALA A 137 -12.90 -12.57 -12.46
CA ALA A 137 -13.86 -12.38 -11.40
C ALA A 137 -14.63 -13.69 -11.18
N ASP A 138 -14.85 -14.07 -9.91
CA ASP A 138 -15.71 -15.21 -9.59
C ASP A 138 -17.13 -14.92 -10.13
N GLU A 139 -17.77 -15.90 -10.76
CA GLU A 139 -19.19 -15.85 -11.19
C GLU A 139 -20.15 -15.83 -9.99
#